data_AF-A0A3E1E925-F1
#
_entry.id   AF-A0A3E1E925-F1
#
_cell.length_a   1.000
_cell.length_b   1.000
_cell.length_c   1.000
_cell.angle_alpha   90.00
_cell.angle_beta   90.00
_cell.angle_gamma   90.00
#
_symmetry.space_group_name_H-M   'P 1'
#
loop_
_entity.id
_entity.type
_entity.pdbx_description
1 polymer ?
#
loop_
_entity_poly.entity_id
_entity_poly.type
_entity_poly.pdbx_seq_one_letter_code
_entity_poly.pdbx_strand_id
1 'polypeptide(L)'
;MAALQEIDSSLRDKQLPPAEAGLKMAKLAADPNVPLAARTDALQHAMNLLSDQGFASLDGMLKDQKTPVPLLDMVFVEVHNRPATTQLPVALSLLHSANPEVASRARNLLAFHLNRDYGDDFSAWDRPVAEELAKLGQSTNQ
;
A
#
# COMPACT_ATOMS: atom_id res chain seq x y z
N MET A 1 -2.78 -24.85 2.80
CA MET A 1 -3.68 -25.32 1.73
C MET A 1 -4.98 -24.52 1.67
N ALA A 2 -5.65 -24.22 2.79
CA ALA A 2 -6.92 -23.45 2.78
C ALA A 2 -6.81 -22.05 2.12
N ALA A 3 -5.78 -21.26 2.45
CA ALA A 3 -5.63 -19.91 1.90
C ALA A 3 -5.46 -19.87 0.36
N LEU A 4 -4.73 -20.82 -0.23
CA LEU A 4 -4.57 -20.91 -1.69
C LEU A 4 -5.90 -21.25 -2.38
N GLN A 5 -6.73 -22.12 -1.76
CA GLN A 5 -8.07 -22.44 -2.27
C GLN A 5 -9.01 -21.23 -2.15
N GLU A 6 -8.85 -20.39 -1.14
CA GLU A 6 -9.61 -19.15 -0.99
C GLU A 6 -9.24 -18.11 -2.05
N ILE A 7 -7.95 -17.97 -2.35
CA ILE A 7 -7.46 -17.15 -3.48
C ILE A 7 -8.07 -17.65 -4.78
N ASP A 8 -7.89 -18.93 -5.10
CA ASP A 8 -8.40 -19.52 -6.34
C ASP A 8 -9.92 -19.38 -6.48
N SER A 9 -10.68 -19.62 -5.42
CA SER A 9 -12.14 -19.52 -5.47
C SER A 9 -12.60 -18.08 -5.65
N SER A 10 -12.00 -17.11 -4.96
CA SER A 10 -12.33 -15.69 -5.08
C SER A 10 -12.01 -15.13 -6.47
N LEU A 11 -10.88 -15.55 -7.07
CA LEU A 11 -10.47 -15.09 -8.40
C LEU A 11 -11.27 -15.72 -9.55
N ARG A 12 -11.84 -16.91 -9.33
CA ARG A 12 -12.66 -17.62 -10.34
C ARG A 12 -14.14 -17.28 -10.25
N ASP A 13 -14.58 -16.66 -9.16
CA ASP A 13 -15.96 -16.25 -8.98
C ASP A 13 -16.27 -15.05 -9.90
N LYS A 14 -16.95 -15.34 -11.02
CA LYS A 14 -17.37 -14.34 -12.00
C LYS A 14 -18.46 -13.40 -11.48
N GLN A 15 -19.10 -13.73 -10.36
CA GLN A 15 -20.12 -12.89 -9.73
C GLN A 15 -19.51 -11.92 -8.73
N LEU A 16 -18.27 -12.14 -8.29
CA LEU A 16 -17.57 -11.28 -7.37
C LEU A 16 -16.97 -10.07 -8.13
N PRO A 17 -17.34 -8.83 -7.77
CA PRO A 17 -16.74 -7.65 -8.39
C PRO A 17 -15.22 -7.63 -8.18
N PRO A 18 -14.41 -7.22 -9.18
CA PRO A 18 -12.95 -7.20 -9.07
C PRO A 18 -12.44 -6.43 -7.84
N ALA A 19 -13.04 -5.29 -7.52
CA ALA A 19 -12.67 -4.51 -6.34
C ALA A 19 -12.93 -5.27 -5.03
N GLU A 20 -14.04 -6.02 -4.94
CA GLU A 20 -14.34 -6.84 -3.77
C GLU A 20 -13.37 -8.03 -3.65
N ALA A 21 -13.04 -8.67 -4.78
CA ALA A 21 -11.99 -9.69 -4.83
C ALA A 21 -10.64 -9.13 -4.37
N GLY A 22 -10.25 -7.94 -4.85
CA GLY A 22 -9.03 -7.24 -4.43
C GLY A 22 -8.99 -6.97 -2.93
N LEU A 23 -10.11 -6.54 -2.33
CA LEU A 23 -10.22 -6.33 -0.88
C LEU A 23 -10.10 -7.65 -0.10
N LYS A 24 -10.66 -8.75 -0.59
CA LYS A 24 -10.47 -10.08 0.03
C LYS A 24 -9.01 -10.50 -0.01
N MET A 25 -8.34 -10.31 -1.15
CA MET A 25 -6.92 -10.61 -1.30
C MET A 25 -6.04 -9.75 -0.37
N ALA A 26 -6.35 -8.45 -0.24
CA ALA A 26 -5.67 -7.56 0.70
C ALA A 26 -5.78 -8.04 2.16
N LYS A 27 -6.96 -8.53 2.56
CA LYS A 27 -7.17 -9.12 3.89
C LYS A 27 -6.33 -10.37 4.12
N LEU A 28 -6.27 -11.27 3.13
CA LEU A 28 -5.43 -12.47 3.21
C LEU A 28 -3.93 -12.11 3.30
N ALA A 29 -3.49 -11.10 2.54
CA ALA A 29 -2.12 -10.60 2.61
C ALA A 29 -1.78 -9.98 3.97
N ALA A 30 -2.76 -9.34 4.63
CA ALA A 30 -2.58 -8.72 5.94
C ALA A 30 -2.62 -9.73 7.10
N ASP A 31 -3.22 -10.92 6.94
CA ASP A 31 -3.37 -11.90 8.02
C ASP A 31 -2.02 -12.57 8.37
N PRO A 32 -1.48 -12.36 9.59
CA PRO A 32 -0.21 -12.96 10.00
C PRO A 32 -0.28 -14.49 10.17
N ASN A 33 -1.46 -15.09 10.25
CA ASN A 33 -1.63 -16.54 10.37
C ASN A 33 -1.60 -17.25 9.01
N VAL A 34 -1.69 -16.50 7.90
CA VAL A 34 -1.55 -17.05 6.56
C VAL A 34 -0.07 -17.26 6.25
N PRO A 35 0.34 -18.41 5.69
CA PRO A 35 1.73 -18.63 5.29
C PRO A 35 2.23 -17.55 4.33
N LEU A 36 3.47 -17.10 4.50
CA LEU A 36 4.04 -15.98 3.72
C LEU A 36 3.85 -16.14 2.22
N ALA A 37 4.06 -17.34 1.65
CA ALA A 37 3.86 -17.57 0.22
C ALA A 37 2.44 -17.22 -0.25
N ALA A 38 1.41 -17.64 0.50
CA ALA A 38 0.02 -17.33 0.17
C ALA A 38 -0.30 -15.84 0.41
N ARG A 39 0.34 -15.20 1.39
CA ARG A 39 0.22 -13.74 1.60
C ARG A 39 0.80 -12.96 0.42
N THR A 40 1.96 -13.39 -0.09
CA THR A 40 2.62 -12.80 -1.25
C THR A 40 1.74 -12.94 -2.50
N ASP A 41 1.21 -14.13 -2.76
CA ASP A 41 0.32 -14.37 -3.91
C ASP A 41 -0.95 -13.51 -3.80
N ALA A 42 -1.59 -13.49 -2.62
CA ALA A 42 -2.76 -12.65 -2.37
C ALA A 42 -2.43 -11.16 -2.57
N LEU A 43 -1.30 -10.67 -2.06
CA LEU A 43 -0.91 -9.27 -2.21
C LEU A 43 -0.73 -8.89 -3.68
N GLN A 44 -0.07 -9.74 -4.47
CA GLN A 44 0.10 -9.53 -5.90
C GLN A 44 -1.24 -9.41 -6.63
N HIS A 45 -2.21 -10.27 -6.29
CA HIS A 45 -3.56 -10.19 -6.84
C HIS A 45 -4.32 -8.95 -6.35
N ALA A 46 -4.20 -8.60 -5.06
CA ALA A 46 -4.82 -7.42 -4.49
C ALA A 46 -4.40 -6.16 -5.25
N MET A 47 -3.10 -5.94 -5.44
CA MET A 47 -2.57 -4.76 -6.13
C MET A 47 -3.04 -4.65 -7.59
N ASN A 48 -3.21 -5.78 -8.28
CA ASN A 48 -3.71 -5.80 -9.65
C ASN A 48 -5.21 -5.47 -9.76
N LEU A 49 -5.98 -5.72 -8.70
CA LEU A 49 -7.44 -5.58 -8.68
C LEU A 49 -7.91 -4.30 -8.00
N LEU A 50 -7.14 -3.78 -7.04
CA LEU A 50 -7.46 -2.56 -6.32
C LEU A 50 -7.30 -1.35 -7.24
N SER A 51 -8.30 -0.46 -7.19
CA SER A 51 -8.12 0.90 -7.68
C SER A 51 -7.12 1.65 -6.80
N ASP A 52 -6.69 2.81 -7.26
CA ASP A 52 -5.85 3.73 -6.50
C ASP A 52 -6.41 4.05 -5.11
N GLN A 53 -7.72 4.28 -4.98
CA GLN A 53 -8.37 4.48 -3.68
C GLN A 53 -8.38 3.21 -2.82
N GLY A 54 -8.39 2.03 -3.46
CA GLY A 54 -8.38 0.74 -2.79
C GLY A 54 -7.09 0.44 -2.02
N PHE A 55 -5.98 1.10 -2.36
CA PHE A 55 -4.70 0.93 -1.63
C PHE A 55 -4.79 1.36 -0.16
N ALA A 56 -5.76 2.21 0.20
CA ALA A 56 -6.04 2.54 1.60
C ALA A 56 -6.38 1.30 2.45
N SER A 57 -6.87 0.22 1.83
CA SER A 57 -7.13 -1.05 2.53
C SER A 57 -5.87 -1.76 3.03
N LEU A 58 -4.69 -1.41 2.51
CA LEU A 58 -3.40 -1.97 2.92
C LEU A 58 -2.80 -1.23 4.12
N ASP A 59 -3.33 -0.08 4.53
CA ASP A 59 -2.73 0.83 5.53
C ASP A 59 -2.39 0.13 6.85
N GLY A 60 -3.29 -0.72 7.34
CA GLY A 60 -3.08 -1.49 8.57
C GLY A 60 -1.87 -2.44 8.46
N MET A 61 -1.70 -3.09 7.31
CA MET A 61 -0.55 -3.96 7.05
C MET A 61 0.74 -3.13 6.93
N LEU A 62 0.70 -1.99 6.25
CA LEU A 62 1.90 -1.15 6.05
C LEU A 62 2.43 -0.55 7.34
N LYS A 63 1.54 -0.20 8.28
CA LYS A 63 1.88 0.35 9.60
C LYS A 63 2.23 -0.72 10.64
N ASP A 64 1.89 -1.98 10.40
CA ASP A 64 2.21 -3.07 11.33
C ASP A 64 3.71 -3.39 11.28
N GLN A 65 4.36 -3.22 12.43
CA GLN A 65 5.78 -3.51 12.65
C GLN A 65 6.14 -4.99 12.44
N LYS A 66 5.15 -5.88 12.43
CA LYS A 66 5.33 -7.32 12.20
C LYS A 66 5.15 -7.72 10.74
N THR A 67 4.78 -6.79 9.86
CA THR A 67 4.63 -7.11 8.45
C THR A 67 5.98 -7.51 7.85
N PRO A 68 6.07 -8.68 7.20
CA PRO A 68 7.28 -9.12 6.54
C PRO A 68 7.77 -8.12 5.50
N VAL A 69 9.07 -7.81 5.53
CA VAL A 69 9.74 -6.89 4.60
C VAL A 69 9.41 -7.18 3.13
N PRO A 70 9.39 -8.45 2.65
CA PRO A 70 9.05 -8.73 1.25
C PRO A 70 7.66 -8.24 0.82
N LEU A 71 6.68 -8.19 1.74
CA LEU A 71 5.35 -7.66 1.45
C LEU A 71 5.37 -6.13 1.37
N LEU A 72 6.12 -5.47 2.25
CA LEU A 72 6.30 -4.02 2.21
C LEU A 72 7.02 -3.58 0.93
N ASP A 73 8.07 -4.31 0.54
CA ASP A 73 8.82 -4.08 -0.70
C ASP A 73 7.94 -4.23 -1.94
N MET A 74 7.08 -5.25 -1.95
CA MET A 74 6.15 -5.48 -3.04
C MET A 74 5.18 -4.28 -3.20
N VAL A 75 4.61 -3.78 -2.11
CA VAL A 75 3.75 -2.58 -2.16
C VAL A 75 4.54 -1.35 -2.60
N PHE A 76 5.76 -1.16 -2.09
CA PHE A 76 6.58 -0.02 -2.46
C PHE A 76 6.95 -0.04 -3.95
N VAL A 77 7.31 -1.19 -4.52
CA VAL A 77 7.61 -1.31 -5.95
C VAL A 77 6.37 -0.99 -6.78
N GLU A 78 5.21 -1.52 -6.41
CA GLU A 78 3.96 -1.28 -7.13
C GLU A 78 3.56 0.20 -7.08
N VAL A 79 3.70 0.86 -5.92
CA VAL A 79 3.22 2.23 -5.76
C VAL A 79 3.95 3.21 -6.67
N HIS A 80 5.20 2.93 -7.08
CA HIS A 80 5.93 3.78 -8.02
C HIS A 80 5.23 3.90 -9.38
N ASN A 81 4.39 2.93 -9.74
CA ASN A 81 3.63 2.92 -10.99
C ASN A 81 2.23 3.56 -10.84
N ARG A 82 1.90 4.12 -9.68
CA ARG A 82 0.61 4.73 -9.37
C ARG A 82 0.68 6.26 -9.39
N PRO A 83 -0.44 6.99 -9.50
CA PRO A 83 -0.42 8.45 -9.41
C PRO A 83 0.04 8.95 -8.03
N ALA A 84 0.49 10.20 -7.99
CA ALA A 84 0.98 10.85 -6.76
C ALA A 84 -0.06 10.81 -5.61
N THR A 85 -1.35 10.84 -5.95
CA THR A 85 -2.47 10.72 -5.02
C THR A 85 -2.51 9.37 -4.28
N THR A 86 -1.91 8.32 -4.83
CA THR A 86 -1.72 7.02 -4.18
C THR A 86 -0.33 6.89 -3.56
N GLN A 87 0.70 7.42 -4.23
CA GLN A 87 2.09 7.35 -3.77
C GLN A 87 2.27 8.01 -2.40
N LEU A 88 1.73 9.22 -2.23
CA LEU A 88 1.90 10.02 -1.02
C LEU A 88 1.33 9.33 0.24
N PRO A 89 0.06 8.87 0.27
CA PRO A 89 -0.49 8.17 1.43
C PRO A 89 0.25 6.87 1.73
N VAL A 90 0.56 6.06 0.72
CA VAL A 90 1.25 4.77 0.92
C VAL A 90 2.66 4.97 1.45
N ALA A 91 3.40 5.96 0.92
CA ALA A 91 4.72 6.30 1.42
C ALA A 91 4.65 6.80 2.87
N LEU A 92 3.64 7.60 3.21
CA LEU A 92 3.43 8.04 4.59
C LEU A 92 3.18 6.85 5.54
N SER A 93 2.39 5.86 5.12
CA SER A 93 2.18 4.63 5.90
C SER A 93 3.48 3.82 6.08
N LEU A 94 4.30 3.72 5.04
CA LEU A 94 5.56 2.99 5.04
C LEU A 94 6.69 3.71 5.81
N LEU A 95 6.57 5.03 6.02
CA LEU A 95 7.54 5.82 6.78
C LEU A 95 7.71 5.30 8.21
N HIS A 96 6.66 4.72 8.79
CA HIS A 96 6.65 4.13 10.12
C HIS A 96 7.12 2.67 10.18
N SER A 97 7.61 2.10 9.07
CA SER A 97 8.08 0.70 9.04
C SER A 97 9.22 0.45 10.04
N ALA A 98 9.21 -0.71 10.70
CA ALA A 98 10.34 -1.21 11.49
C ALA A 98 11.60 -1.43 10.64
N ASN A 99 11.45 -1.58 9.32
CA ASN A 99 12.57 -1.77 8.43
C ASN A 99 13.17 -0.41 8.01
N PRO A 100 14.43 -0.13 8.36
CA PRO A 100 15.07 1.16 8.07
C PRO A 100 15.20 1.45 6.56
N GLU A 101 15.40 0.42 5.73
CA GLU A 101 15.52 0.58 4.29
C GLU A 101 14.18 0.95 3.66
N VAL A 102 13.09 0.30 4.08
CA VAL A 102 11.72 0.64 3.65
C VAL A 102 11.35 2.06 4.08
N ALA A 103 11.61 2.42 5.35
CA ALA A 103 11.35 3.76 5.86
C ALA A 103 12.17 4.83 5.11
N SER A 104 13.45 4.56 4.83
CA SER A 104 14.31 5.47 4.05
C SER A 104 13.81 5.66 2.62
N ARG A 105 13.39 4.58 1.96
CA ARG A 105 12.82 4.63 0.61
C ARG A 105 11.49 5.40 0.58
N ALA A 106 10.63 5.19 1.58
CA ALA A 106 9.39 5.95 1.76
C ALA A 106 9.65 7.45 1.96
N ARG A 107 10.61 7.79 2.83
CA ARG A 107 11.08 9.17 3.03
C ARG A 107 11.58 9.82 1.74
N ASN A 108 12.38 9.10 0.96
CA ASN A 108 12.88 9.61 -0.32
C ASN A 108 11.73 9.90 -1.31
N LEU A 109 10.73 9.02 -1.37
CA LEU A 109 9.56 9.22 -2.21
C LEU A 109 8.73 10.43 -1.76
N LEU A 110 8.50 10.58 -0.45
CA LEU A 110 7.83 11.76 0.10
C LEU A 110 8.61 13.05 -0.19
N ALA A 111 9.92 13.04 0.04
CA ALA A 111 10.78 14.19 -0.19
C ALA A 111 10.79 14.63 -1.66
N PHE A 112 10.72 13.67 -2.59
CA PHE A 112 10.60 13.93 -4.02
C PHE A 112 9.33 14.72 -4.36
N HIS A 113 8.16 14.29 -3.87
CA HIS A 113 6.90 14.99 -4.12
C HIS A 113 6.83 16.35 -3.43
N LEU A 114 7.34 16.44 -2.20
CA LEU A 114 7.25 17.65 -1.38
C LEU A 114 8.38 18.67 -1.66
N ASN A 115 9.37 18.29 -2.48
CA ASN A 115 10.61 19.04 -2.70
C ASN A 115 11.33 19.42 -1.40
N ARG A 116 11.14 18.64 -0.34
CA ARG A 116 11.69 18.88 0.99
C ARG A 116 11.74 17.60 1.79
N ASP A 117 12.88 17.41 2.46
CA ASP A 117 13.07 16.36 3.44
C ASP A 117 12.82 16.90 4.86
N TYR A 118 11.92 16.24 5.60
CA TYR A 118 11.58 16.61 6.98
C TYR A 118 12.31 15.75 8.03
N GLY A 119 13.22 14.88 7.61
CA GLY A 119 14.00 14.10 8.55
C GLY A 119 13.23 12.94 9.17
N ASP A 120 13.68 12.55 10.36
CA ASP A 120 13.09 11.47 11.15
C ASP A 120 12.00 11.97 12.11
N ASP A 121 11.62 13.26 12.02
CA ASP A 121 10.38 13.75 12.61
C ASP A 121 9.20 13.30 11.73
N PHE A 122 8.77 12.05 11.92
CA PHE A 122 7.72 11.45 11.11
C PHE A 122 6.40 12.25 11.18
N SER A 123 6.14 12.95 12.29
CA SER A 123 4.95 13.80 12.43
C SER A 123 5.01 15.08 11.59
N ALA A 124 6.21 15.54 11.21
CA ALA A 124 6.37 16.72 10.37
C ALA A 124 5.97 16.47 8.90
N TRP A 125 5.74 15.22 8.50
CA TRP A 125 5.33 14.85 7.14
C TRP A 125 3.82 14.94 6.90
N ASP A 126 3.00 14.77 7.94
CA ASP A 126 1.54 14.65 7.82
C ASP A 126 0.90 15.87 7.14
N ARG A 127 1.22 17.08 7.63
CA ARG A 127 0.63 18.32 7.11
C ARG A 127 1.05 18.61 5.67
N PRO A 128 2.35 18.60 5.31
CA PRO A 128 2.78 18.77 3.92
C PRO A 128 2.16 17.76 2.95
N VAL A 129 2.05 16.49 3.35
CA VAL A 129 1.39 15.46 2.53
C VAL A 129 -0.08 15.80 2.29
N ALA A 130 -0.81 16.18 3.32
CA ALA A 130 -2.22 16.58 3.19
C ALA A 130 -2.39 17.82 2.30
N GLU A 131 -1.52 18.82 2.44
CA GLU A 131 -1.51 20.02 1.59
C GLU A 131 -1.25 19.67 0.12
N GLU A 132 -0.30 18.78 -0.16
CA GLU A 132 0.03 18.36 -1.53
C GLU A 132 -1.11 17.55 -2.17
N LEU A 133 -1.72 16.63 -1.42
CA LEU A 133 -2.91 15.89 -1.87
C LEU A 133 -4.08 16.83 -2.22
N ALA A 134 -4.29 17.89 -1.43
CA ALA A 134 -5.33 18.87 -1.70
C ALA A 134 -5.06 19.63 -3.02
N LYS A 135 -3.80 19.99 -3.31
CA LYS A 135 -3.42 20.63 -4.59
C LYS A 135 -3.69 19.69 -5.78
N LEU A 136 -3.25 18.44 -5.67
CA LEU A 136 -3.44 17.43 -6.73
C LEU A 136 -4.92 17.22 -7.07
N GLY A 137 -5.81 17.22 -6.07
CA GLY A 137 -7.26 17.13 -6.26
C GLY A 137 -7.92 18.38 -6.85
N GLN A 138 -7.29 19.55 -6.74
CA GLN A 138 -7.76 20.78 -7.38
C GLN A 138 -7.30 20.85 -8.85
N SER A 139 -6.09 20.36 -9.15
CA SER A 139 -5.53 20.33 -10.51
C SER A 139 -6.22 19.34 -11.45
N THR A 140 -7.00 18.39 -10.94
CA THR A 140 -7.77 17.44 -11.76
C THR A 140 -9.16 17.95 -12.17
N ASN A 141 -9.57 19.13 -11.68
CA ASN A 141 -10.87 19.77 -11.96
C ASN A 141 -10.76 21.01 -12.87
N GLN A 142 -9.62 21.21 -13.55
CA GLN A 142 -9.39 22.23 -14.58
C GLN A 142 -9.08 21.56 -15.92
#